data_AF-A0A8X6EWL9-F1
#
_entry.id   AF-A0A8X6EWL9-F1
#
_cell.length_a   1.000
_cell.length_b   1.000
_cell.length_c   1.000
_cell.angle_alpha   90.00
_cell.angle_beta   90.00
_cell.angle_gamma   90.00
#
_symmetry.space_group_name_H-M   'P 1'
#
loop_
_entity.id
_entity.type
_entity.pdbx_description
1 polymer ?
#
loop_
_entity_poly.entity_id
_entity_poly.type
_entity_poly.pdbx_seq_one_letter_code
_entity_poly.pdbx_strand_id
1 'polypeptide(L)'
;MCIDHNVDTESLFKLADQENQQDKEKIKKFIKYFYNFVYKSDLKANDKFLLYIVNDAYNFVSQKEKDESKLVVSNMDDIPGIEGDFTTIKITNDDMPFLVDSVIATIKSHNSTICYYSNSIINIQRKEGLINEIYPLEESNGIKESVIYVIIKGISDSFVDTLKESLQKTLKAVNCVVKDWHLMLKKLDEASLSVIPVLDQEKDTWIPVSRTGMTPDRNQEQKDFLVWLKNNNFVFLGYQEYIAGKDEKLVCDGKKDLGLMRVGQSTLIPSANLDYLYILRSDLISIVHRRTYMNCIGVKEFDDQGNVVKERRFFGLFTSVAEVKIFELFQ
;
A
#
# COMPACT_ATOMS: atom_id res chain seq x y z
N MET A 1 -19.82 -10.76 -2.66
CA MET A 1 -20.76 -11.21 -3.70
C MET A 1 -20.07 -11.07 -5.04
N CYS A 2 -19.37 -12.12 -5.46
CA CYS A 2 -18.89 -12.28 -6.84
C CYS A 2 -20.01 -13.00 -7.60
N ILE A 3 -20.53 -12.38 -8.65
CA ILE A 3 -21.43 -13.03 -9.60
C ILE A 3 -20.70 -12.93 -10.92
N ASP A 4 -20.32 -14.10 -11.44
CA ASP A 4 -19.52 -14.30 -12.64
C ASP A 4 -20.17 -13.65 -13.86
N HIS A 5 -19.50 -12.66 -14.43
CA HIS A 5 -19.53 -12.46 -15.87
C HIS A 5 -18.19 -12.99 -16.38
N ASN A 6 -18.14 -14.27 -16.74
CA ASN A 6 -17.08 -14.76 -17.62
C ASN A 6 -17.17 -13.95 -18.91
N VAL A 7 -16.25 -13.01 -19.09
CA VAL A 7 -16.09 -12.31 -20.35
C VAL A 7 -15.80 -13.38 -21.41
N ASP A 8 -16.61 -13.39 -22.48
CA ASP A 8 -16.40 -14.31 -23.58
C ASP A 8 -15.13 -13.91 -24.36
N THR A 9 -14.00 -14.46 -23.92
CA THR A 9 -12.70 -14.22 -24.54
C THR A 9 -12.64 -14.72 -25.98
N GLU A 10 -13.46 -15.72 -26.38
CA GLU A 10 -13.48 -16.19 -27.76
C GLU A 10 -14.10 -15.16 -28.71
N SER A 11 -15.18 -14.49 -28.28
CA SER A 11 -15.77 -13.39 -29.04
C SER A 11 -14.81 -12.21 -29.17
N LEU A 12 -14.04 -11.89 -28.12
CA LEU A 12 -12.99 -10.88 -28.18
C LEU A 12 -11.83 -11.28 -29.11
N PHE A 13 -11.41 -12.55 -29.12
CA PHE A 13 -10.38 -13.04 -30.03
C PHE A 13 -10.79 -12.90 -31.50
N LYS A 14 -12.05 -13.23 -31.82
CA LYS A 14 -12.59 -13.08 -33.19
C LYS A 14 -12.59 -11.62 -33.66
N LEU A 15 -12.89 -10.68 -32.77
CA LEU A 15 -12.86 -9.25 -33.08
C LEU A 15 -11.42 -8.73 -33.22
N ALA A 16 -10.51 -9.15 -32.33
CA ALA A 16 -9.09 -8.79 -32.41
C ALA A 16 -8.42 -9.33 -33.69
N ASP A 17 -8.87 -10.48 -34.22
CA ASP A 17 -8.35 -11.04 -35.47
C ASP A 17 -8.67 -10.18 -36.70
N GLN A 18 -9.70 -9.34 -36.64
CA GLN A 18 -10.11 -8.43 -37.72
C GLN A 18 -9.24 -7.16 -37.78
N GLU A 19 -8.59 -6.77 -36.67
CA GLU A 19 -7.67 -5.63 -36.64
C GLU A 19 -6.24 -6.09 -37.02
N ASN A 20 -5.64 -5.42 -37.99
CA ASN A 20 -4.41 -5.86 -38.66
C ASN A 20 -3.16 -5.51 -37.82
N GLN A 21 -3.00 -6.13 -36.64
CA GLN A 21 -1.89 -5.85 -35.72
C GLN A 21 -0.74 -6.86 -35.87
N GLN A 22 0.50 -6.36 -35.80
CA GLN A 22 1.74 -7.13 -35.91
C GLN A 22 2.01 -8.02 -34.66
N ASP A 23 1.14 -7.96 -33.65
CA ASP A 23 1.25 -8.61 -32.33
C ASP A 23 0.03 -9.47 -31.93
N LYS A 24 -0.74 -10.01 -32.91
CA LYS A 24 -2.01 -10.76 -32.66
C LYS A 24 -1.92 -11.84 -31.57
N GLU A 25 -0.85 -12.61 -31.54
CA GLU A 25 -0.70 -13.68 -30.53
C GLU A 25 -0.44 -13.12 -29.12
N LYS A 26 0.28 -11.99 -29.01
CA LYS A 26 0.54 -11.34 -27.72
C LYS A 26 -0.73 -10.72 -27.16
N ILE A 27 -1.54 -10.06 -28.01
CA ILE A 27 -2.79 -9.46 -27.54
C ILE A 27 -3.81 -10.52 -27.11
N LYS A 28 -3.87 -11.68 -27.78
CA LYS A 28 -4.70 -12.82 -27.33
C LYS A 28 -4.26 -13.34 -25.96
N LYS A 29 -2.95 -13.53 -25.75
CA LYS A 29 -2.40 -13.88 -24.42
C LYS A 29 -2.74 -12.80 -23.39
N PHE A 30 -2.59 -11.53 -23.74
CA PHE A 30 -2.92 -10.41 -22.86
C PHE A 30 -4.40 -10.39 -22.46
N ILE A 31 -5.33 -10.49 -23.42
CA ILE A 31 -6.78 -10.57 -23.19
C ILE A 31 -7.12 -11.67 -22.19
N LYS A 32 -6.52 -12.86 -22.36
CA LYS A 32 -6.73 -14.00 -21.46
C LYS A 32 -6.37 -13.68 -20.01
N TYR A 33 -5.24 -13.02 -19.76
CA TYR A 33 -4.80 -12.70 -18.40
C TYR A 33 -5.43 -11.42 -17.84
N PHE A 34 -5.72 -10.44 -18.70
CA PHE A 34 -6.33 -9.16 -18.32
C PHE A 34 -7.75 -9.34 -17.77
N TYR A 35 -8.53 -10.24 -18.37
CA TYR A 35 -9.89 -10.55 -17.91
C TYR A 35 -9.98 -11.80 -17.01
N ASN A 36 -8.86 -12.33 -16.52
CA ASN A 36 -8.88 -13.51 -15.65
C ASN A 36 -9.55 -13.24 -14.28
N PHE A 37 -9.58 -11.97 -13.84
CA PHE A 37 -10.21 -11.53 -12.60
C PHE A 37 -11.11 -10.30 -12.89
N VAL A 38 -12.29 -10.50 -13.48
CA VAL A 38 -13.21 -9.38 -13.72
C VAL A 38 -13.97 -9.02 -12.45
N TYR A 39 -13.79 -7.78 -12.01
CA TYR A 39 -14.55 -7.20 -10.90
C TYR A 39 -15.87 -6.62 -11.43
N LYS A 40 -16.89 -6.65 -10.58
CA LYS A 40 -18.23 -6.14 -10.86
C LYS A 40 -18.15 -4.69 -11.38
N SER A 41 -18.67 -4.44 -12.59
CA SER A 41 -18.84 -3.09 -13.13
C SER A 41 -20.30 -2.66 -13.04
N ASP A 42 -20.53 -1.39 -12.73
CA ASP A 42 -21.86 -0.76 -12.78
C ASP A 42 -22.25 -0.38 -14.23
N LEU A 43 -21.31 -0.46 -15.18
CA LEU A 43 -21.57 -0.25 -16.60
C LEU A 43 -22.01 -1.57 -17.25
N LYS A 44 -23.01 -1.50 -18.14
CA LYS A 44 -23.38 -2.62 -19.02
C LYS A 44 -22.25 -2.85 -20.03
N ALA A 45 -21.24 -3.62 -19.64
CA ALA A 45 -20.14 -3.99 -20.53
C ALA A 45 -20.70 -4.79 -21.71
N ASN A 46 -20.49 -4.28 -22.93
CA ASN A 46 -20.70 -5.01 -24.17
C ASN A 46 -19.34 -5.35 -24.80
N ASP A 47 -19.32 -6.24 -25.80
CA ASP A 47 -18.07 -6.72 -26.40
C ASP A 47 -17.24 -5.59 -27.02
N LYS A 48 -17.87 -4.54 -27.56
CA LYS A 48 -17.17 -3.37 -28.11
C LYS A 48 -16.43 -2.59 -27.01
N PHE A 49 -17.09 -2.37 -25.88
CA PHE A 49 -16.50 -1.73 -24.72
C PHE A 49 -15.34 -2.57 -24.19
N LEU A 50 -15.52 -3.87 -23.98
CA LEU A 50 -14.46 -4.75 -23.48
C LEU A 50 -13.27 -4.84 -24.43
N LEU A 51 -13.52 -4.87 -25.75
CA LEU A 51 -12.45 -4.84 -26.75
C LEU A 51 -11.68 -3.50 -26.72
N TYR A 52 -12.39 -2.39 -26.60
CA TYR A 52 -11.75 -1.08 -26.47
C TYR A 52 -10.84 -1.01 -25.24
N ILE A 53 -11.34 -1.44 -24.07
CA ILE A 53 -10.58 -1.38 -22.81
C ILE A 53 -9.30 -2.21 -22.89
N VAL A 54 -9.38 -3.43 -23.43
CA VAL A 54 -8.20 -4.30 -23.51
C VAL A 54 -7.19 -3.83 -24.54
N ASN A 55 -7.65 -3.26 -25.67
CA ASN A 55 -6.77 -2.66 -26.66
C ASN A 55 -6.06 -1.41 -26.10
N ASP A 56 -6.79 -0.52 -25.42
CA ASP A 56 -6.22 0.67 -24.78
C ASP A 56 -5.25 0.30 -23.65
N ALA A 57 -5.59 -0.72 -22.85
CA ALA A 57 -4.71 -1.26 -21.82
C ALA A 57 -3.44 -1.89 -22.43
N TYR A 58 -3.57 -2.71 -23.47
CA TYR A 58 -2.43 -3.34 -24.15
C TYR A 58 -1.48 -2.29 -24.73
N ASN A 59 -2.01 -1.30 -25.44
CA ASN A 59 -1.23 -0.18 -25.98
C ASN A 59 -0.51 0.58 -24.86
N PHE A 60 -1.19 0.82 -23.74
CA PHE A 60 -0.59 1.45 -22.58
C PHE A 60 0.55 0.63 -21.95
N VAL A 61 0.42 -0.69 -21.82
CA VAL A 61 1.45 -1.55 -21.20
C VAL A 61 2.57 -1.97 -22.15
N SER A 62 2.39 -1.76 -23.46
CA SER A 62 3.31 -2.20 -24.52
C SER A 62 4.76 -1.77 -24.28
N GLN A 63 4.94 -0.58 -23.70
CA GLN A 63 6.22 -0.01 -23.31
C GLN A 63 6.20 0.42 -21.84
N LYS A 64 7.20 0.02 -21.07
CA LYS A 64 7.42 0.42 -19.68
C LYS A 64 8.90 0.26 -19.35
N GLU A 65 9.50 1.27 -18.73
CA GLU A 65 10.89 1.22 -18.31
C GLU A 65 11.07 0.37 -17.04
N LYS A 66 12.30 -0.07 -16.79
CA LYS A 66 12.62 -0.84 -15.58
C LYS A 66 12.39 0.02 -14.33
N ASP A 67 11.78 -0.56 -13.29
CA ASP A 67 11.45 0.10 -12.02
C ASP A 67 10.47 1.29 -12.15
N GLU A 68 9.83 1.47 -13.30
CA GLU A 68 8.84 2.54 -13.54
C GLU A 68 7.46 2.18 -12.99
N SER A 69 6.87 3.11 -12.23
CA SER A 69 5.42 3.13 -11.97
C SER A 69 4.72 3.98 -13.03
N LYS A 70 4.34 3.36 -14.16
CA LYS A 70 3.74 4.09 -15.28
C LYS A 70 2.30 4.46 -14.94
N LEU A 71 1.94 5.72 -15.12
CA LEU A 71 0.60 6.27 -14.85
C LEU A 71 0.18 7.21 -15.99
N VAL A 72 -1.03 7.02 -16.50
CA VAL A 72 -1.72 7.97 -17.38
C VAL A 72 -3.10 8.27 -16.81
N VAL A 73 -3.46 9.55 -16.75
CA VAL A 73 -4.80 10.04 -16.42
C VAL A 73 -5.24 10.95 -17.55
N SER A 74 -6.40 10.71 -18.14
CA SER A 74 -6.86 11.47 -19.31
C SER A 74 -8.37 11.51 -19.41
N ASN A 75 -8.92 12.69 -19.72
CA ASN A 75 -10.32 12.85 -20.10
C ASN A 75 -10.56 12.23 -21.48
N MET A 76 -11.72 11.58 -21.64
CA MET A 76 -12.12 10.88 -22.85
C MET A 76 -13.53 11.33 -23.23
N ASP A 77 -13.68 11.78 -24.47
CA ASP A 77 -14.95 12.34 -24.99
C ASP A 77 -15.83 11.26 -25.67
N ASP A 78 -15.27 10.08 -25.95
CA ASP A 78 -16.00 8.97 -26.58
C ASP A 78 -15.34 7.62 -26.24
N ILE A 79 -15.92 6.89 -25.28
CA ILE A 79 -15.53 5.52 -24.97
C ILE A 79 -16.53 4.58 -25.66
N PRO A 80 -16.09 3.77 -26.64
CA PRO A 80 -16.97 2.88 -27.38
C PRO A 80 -17.85 2.01 -26.46
N GLY A 81 -19.16 2.09 -26.67
CA GLY A 81 -20.15 1.27 -25.96
C GLY A 81 -20.75 1.89 -24.71
N ILE A 82 -20.30 3.09 -24.28
CA ILE A 82 -20.89 3.86 -23.19
C ILE A 82 -21.03 5.34 -23.58
N GLU A 83 -22.05 6.02 -23.07
CA GLU A 83 -22.29 7.44 -23.34
C GLU A 83 -21.93 8.30 -22.12
N GLY A 84 -21.35 9.48 -22.36
CA GLY A 84 -21.03 10.49 -21.36
C GLY A 84 -19.55 10.83 -21.25
N ASP A 85 -19.24 11.81 -20.39
CA ASP A 85 -17.87 12.27 -20.16
C ASP A 85 -17.19 11.41 -19.10
N PHE A 86 -16.00 10.91 -19.42
CA PHE A 86 -15.25 10.01 -18.55
C PHE A 86 -13.79 10.42 -18.44
N THR A 87 -13.15 10.01 -17.35
CA THR A 87 -11.70 10.10 -17.19
C THR A 87 -11.15 8.69 -17.00
N THR A 88 -10.17 8.32 -17.81
CA THR A 88 -9.46 7.04 -17.69
C THR A 88 -8.22 7.21 -16.82
N ILE A 89 -7.96 6.20 -15.98
CA ILE A 89 -6.75 6.10 -15.15
C ILE A 89 -6.14 4.73 -15.44
N LYS A 90 -4.92 4.75 -15.96
CA LYS A 90 -4.18 3.55 -16.36
C LYS A 90 -2.88 3.50 -15.59
N ILE A 91 -2.63 2.39 -14.91
CA ILE A 91 -1.43 2.17 -14.12
C ILE A 91 -0.84 0.81 -14.47
N THR A 92 0.47 0.77 -14.68
CA THR A 92 1.24 -0.49 -14.66
C THR A 92 2.43 -0.34 -13.75
N ASN A 93 2.63 -1.34 -12.89
CA ASN A 93 3.70 -1.41 -11.92
C ASN A 93 4.09 -2.88 -11.71
N ASP A 94 5.29 -3.14 -11.20
CA ASP A 94 5.62 -4.48 -10.70
C ASP A 94 4.61 -4.89 -9.62
N ASP A 95 4.19 -6.14 -9.61
CA ASP A 95 3.18 -6.62 -8.67
C ASP A 95 3.70 -6.55 -7.23
N MET A 96 2.92 -5.93 -6.34
CA MET A 96 3.25 -5.79 -4.93
C MET A 96 2.02 -5.52 -4.07
N PRO A 97 2.09 -5.80 -2.75
CA PRO A 97 1.01 -5.48 -1.83
C PRO A 97 0.61 -4.01 -1.85
N PHE A 98 -0.65 -3.75 -1.53
CA PHE A 98 -1.23 -2.42 -1.36
C PHE A 98 -1.33 -1.52 -2.61
N LEU A 99 -1.09 -2.01 -3.82
CA LEU A 99 -1.24 -1.14 -5.01
C LEU A 99 -2.70 -0.75 -5.24
N VAL A 100 -3.54 -1.76 -5.40
CA VAL A 100 -4.94 -1.62 -5.80
C VAL A 100 -5.74 -0.78 -4.81
N ASP A 101 -5.71 -1.16 -3.54
CA ASP A 101 -6.46 -0.50 -2.48
C ASP A 101 -6.00 0.95 -2.26
N SER A 102 -4.70 1.24 -2.33
CA SER A 102 -4.15 2.60 -2.23
C SER A 102 -4.58 3.49 -3.39
N VAL A 103 -4.58 2.96 -4.62
CA VAL A 103 -5.06 3.68 -5.81
C VAL A 103 -6.54 3.99 -5.66
N ILE A 104 -7.37 3.00 -5.33
CA ILE A 104 -8.81 3.18 -5.17
C ILE A 104 -9.13 4.15 -4.03
N ALA A 105 -8.43 4.05 -2.90
CA ALA A 105 -8.60 4.97 -1.78
C ALA A 105 -8.19 6.40 -2.15
N THR A 106 -7.18 6.58 -2.99
CA THR A 106 -6.74 7.90 -3.50
C THR A 106 -7.74 8.48 -4.49
N ILE A 107 -8.32 7.68 -5.38
CA ILE A 107 -9.38 8.15 -6.29
C ILE A 107 -10.60 8.61 -5.48
N LYS A 108 -11.02 7.79 -4.50
CA LYS A 108 -12.15 8.12 -3.63
C LYS A 108 -11.91 9.37 -2.78
N SER A 109 -10.67 9.63 -2.34
CA SER A 109 -10.36 10.83 -1.56
C SER A 109 -10.49 12.13 -2.36
N HIS A 110 -10.56 12.06 -3.69
CA HIS A 110 -10.86 13.20 -4.57
C HIS A 110 -12.36 13.32 -4.88
N ASN A 111 -13.23 12.58 -4.17
CA ASN A 111 -14.67 12.53 -4.39
C ASN A 111 -15.07 12.08 -5.82
N SER A 112 -14.18 11.38 -6.52
CA SER A 112 -14.46 10.83 -7.85
C SER A 112 -15.33 9.58 -7.75
N THR A 113 -16.32 9.49 -8.64
CA THR A 113 -17.17 8.30 -8.76
C THR A 113 -16.53 7.32 -9.73
N ILE A 114 -16.21 6.11 -9.27
CA ILE A 114 -15.69 5.03 -10.11
C ILE A 114 -16.85 4.37 -10.85
N CYS A 115 -16.80 4.37 -12.17
CA CYS A 115 -17.81 3.76 -13.05
C CYS A 115 -17.39 2.36 -13.50
N TYR A 116 -16.09 2.17 -13.76
CA TYR A 116 -15.51 0.89 -14.14
C TYR A 116 -14.14 0.71 -13.48
N TYR A 117 -13.83 -0.54 -13.15
CA TYR A 117 -12.57 -0.91 -12.53
C TYR A 117 -12.20 -2.32 -12.95
N SER A 118 -10.94 -2.48 -13.37
CA SER A 118 -10.30 -3.77 -13.58
C SER A 118 -8.88 -3.73 -13.04
N ASN A 119 -8.46 -4.83 -12.41
CA ASN A 119 -7.06 -5.07 -12.13
C ASN A 119 -6.69 -6.52 -12.46
N SER A 120 -5.51 -6.67 -13.04
CA SER A 120 -4.98 -7.96 -13.45
C SER A 120 -3.49 -8.03 -13.18
N ILE A 121 -3.00 -9.20 -12.82
CA ILE A 121 -1.58 -9.49 -12.77
C ILE A 121 -1.22 -10.20 -14.07
N ILE A 122 -0.16 -9.74 -14.73
CA ILE A 122 0.29 -10.26 -16.02
C ILE A 122 1.79 -10.56 -15.92
N ASN A 123 2.21 -11.76 -16.31
CA ASN A 123 3.61 -12.16 -16.31
C ASN A 123 4.28 -11.77 -17.63
N ILE A 124 5.05 -10.70 -17.62
CA ILE A 124 5.60 -10.07 -18.82
C ILE A 124 7.12 -10.17 -18.80
N GLN A 125 7.69 -10.70 -19.89
CA GLN A 125 9.11 -10.54 -20.18
C GLN A 125 9.29 -9.38 -21.14
N ARG A 126 10.11 -8.41 -20.72
CA ARG A 126 10.42 -7.23 -21.51
C ARG A 126 11.82 -7.31 -22.12
N LYS A 127 11.96 -6.78 -23.34
CA LYS A 127 13.24 -6.51 -23.99
C LYS A 127 13.26 -5.04 -24.39
N GLU A 128 14.21 -4.28 -23.86
CA GLU A 128 14.31 -2.82 -24.12
C GLU A 128 12.99 -2.07 -23.81
N GLY A 129 12.36 -2.41 -22.69
CA GLY A 129 11.09 -1.82 -22.23
C GLY A 129 9.84 -2.32 -22.97
N LEU A 130 9.98 -2.99 -24.11
CA LEU A 130 8.88 -3.53 -24.91
C LEU A 130 8.50 -4.95 -24.51
N ILE A 131 7.23 -5.31 -24.67
CA ILE A 131 6.75 -6.68 -24.45
C ILE A 131 7.37 -7.64 -25.47
N ASN A 132 8.25 -8.51 -24.98
CA ASN A 132 8.81 -9.61 -25.77
C ASN A 132 7.88 -10.81 -25.75
N GLU A 133 7.50 -11.27 -24.54
CA GLU A 133 6.62 -12.42 -24.35
C GLU A 133 5.74 -12.26 -23.10
N ILE A 134 4.56 -12.90 -23.14
CA ILE A 134 3.64 -13.01 -22.01
C ILE A 134 3.54 -14.50 -21.64
N TYR A 135 3.78 -14.80 -20.37
CA TYR A 135 3.80 -16.16 -19.82
C TYR A 135 2.59 -16.42 -18.91
N PRO A 136 2.25 -17.69 -18.64
CA PRO A 136 1.42 -18.07 -17.49
C PRO A 136 1.94 -17.52 -16.16
N LEU A 137 1.04 -17.31 -15.19
CA LEU A 137 1.38 -16.71 -13.90
C LEU A 137 2.24 -17.61 -13.01
N GLU A 138 2.23 -18.91 -13.30
CA GLU A 138 2.97 -19.97 -12.60
C GLU A 138 4.44 -20.03 -13.03
N GLU A 139 4.76 -19.50 -14.21
CA GLU A 139 6.12 -19.52 -14.76
C GLU A 139 6.97 -18.36 -14.20
N SER A 140 8.28 -18.56 -14.08
CA SER A 140 9.23 -17.56 -13.54
C SER A 140 10.00 -16.81 -14.63
N ASN A 141 9.56 -16.88 -15.89
CA ASN A 141 10.27 -16.37 -17.06
C ASN A 141 10.10 -14.86 -17.30
N GLY A 142 9.13 -14.24 -16.63
CA GLY A 142 8.86 -12.80 -16.68
C GLY A 142 8.76 -12.16 -15.31
N ILE A 143 8.41 -10.87 -15.31
CA ILE A 143 8.08 -10.10 -14.12
C ILE A 143 6.55 -10.03 -14.04
N LYS A 144 6.00 -10.30 -12.86
CA LYS A 144 4.57 -10.09 -12.59
C LYS A 144 4.32 -8.60 -12.50
N GLU A 145 3.49 -8.08 -13.40
CA GLU A 145 3.09 -6.67 -13.43
C GLU A 145 1.61 -6.57 -13.09
N SER A 146 1.27 -5.66 -12.17
CA SER A 146 -0.10 -5.28 -11.86
C SER A 146 -0.54 -4.20 -12.84
N VAL A 147 -1.53 -4.52 -13.68
CA VAL A 147 -2.21 -3.59 -14.58
C VAL A 147 -3.53 -3.18 -13.94
N ILE A 148 -3.71 -1.88 -13.72
CA ILE A 148 -4.93 -1.31 -13.14
C ILE A 148 -5.54 -0.36 -14.16
N TYR A 149 -6.82 -0.58 -14.47
CA TYR A 149 -7.61 0.25 -15.37
C TYR A 149 -8.85 0.74 -14.63
N VAL A 150 -9.00 2.06 -14.50
CA VAL A 150 -10.14 2.68 -13.83
C VAL A 150 -10.78 3.66 -14.79
N ILE A 151 -12.11 3.69 -14.82
CA ILE A 151 -12.88 4.78 -15.43
C ILE A 151 -13.66 5.44 -14.31
N ILE A 152 -13.51 6.76 -14.21
CA ILE A 152 -14.31 7.60 -13.33
C ILE A 152 -15.19 8.52 -14.18
N LYS A 153 -16.23 9.09 -13.56
CA LYS A 153 -16.98 10.19 -14.18
C LYS A 153 -16.03 11.35 -14.51
N GLY A 154 -16.23 11.98 -15.67
CA GLY A 154 -15.40 13.07 -16.18
C GLY A 154 -15.16 14.18 -15.15
N ILE A 155 -13.92 14.65 -15.08
CA ILE A 155 -13.47 15.76 -14.23
C ILE A 155 -12.83 16.85 -15.08
N SER A 156 -12.74 18.09 -14.59
CA SER A 156 -12.07 19.15 -15.35
C SER A 156 -10.56 18.89 -15.46
N ASP A 157 -9.92 19.45 -16.50
CA ASP A 157 -8.49 19.24 -16.77
C ASP A 157 -7.59 19.65 -15.58
N SER A 158 -7.95 20.71 -14.85
CA SER A 158 -7.24 21.11 -13.63
C SER A 158 -7.27 20.04 -12.52
N PHE A 159 -8.37 19.29 -12.41
CA PHE A 159 -8.49 18.19 -11.46
C PHE A 159 -7.79 16.92 -11.96
N VAL A 160 -7.63 16.74 -13.29
CA VAL A 160 -6.83 15.65 -13.87
C VAL A 160 -5.39 15.70 -13.37
N ASP A 161 -4.74 16.87 -13.46
CA ASP A 161 -3.37 17.03 -13.00
C ASP A 161 -3.24 16.82 -11.49
N THR A 162 -4.18 17.36 -10.71
CA THR A 162 -4.23 17.18 -9.25
C THR A 162 -4.36 15.71 -8.85
N LEU A 163 -5.25 14.97 -9.51
CA LEU A 163 -5.45 13.54 -9.27
C LEU A 163 -4.21 12.74 -9.70
N LYS A 164 -3.63 13.07 -10.85
CA LYS A 164 -2.41 12.44 -11.36
C LYS A 164 -1.25 12.59 -10.38
N GLU A 165 -0.99 13.79 -9.88
CA GLU A 165 0.06 14.02 -8.87
C GLU A 165 -0.18 13.22 -7.59
N SER A 166 -1.43 13.18 -7.11
CA SER A 166 -1.78 12.42 -5.92
C SER A 166 -1.59 10.92 -6.10
N LEU A 167 -1.93 10.39 -7.27
CA LEU A 167 -1.67 8.99 -7.64
C LEU A 167 -0.18 8.71 -7.76
N GLN A 168 0.62 9.59 -8.36
CA GLN A 168 2.08 9.43 -8.44
C GLN A 168 2.71 9.40 -7.04
N LYS A 169 2.30 10.29 -6.14
CA LYS A 169 2.73 10.30 -4.74
C LYS A 169 2.36 8.98 -4.04
N THR A 170 1.16 8.48 -4.30
CA THR A 170 0.67 7.21 -3.75
C THR A 170 1.49 6.02 -4.25
N LEU A 171 1.73 5.90 -5.56
CA LEU A 171 2.52 4.83 -6.15
C LEU A 171 3.97 4.83 -5.63
N LYS A 172 4.57 6.01 -5.51
CA LYS A 172 5.91 6.17 -4.92
C LYS A 172 5.93 5.74 -3.45
N ALA A 173 4.90 6.10 -2.70
CA ALA A 173 4.76 5.74 -1.29
C ALA A 173 4.60 4.22 -1.11
N VAL A 174 3.72 3.57 -1.88
CA VAL A 174 3.56 2.10 -1.86
C VAL A 174 4.89 1.42 -2.14
N ASN A 175 5.60 1.83 -3.20
CA ASN A 175 6.93 1.31 -3.52
C ASN A 175 7.92 1.46 -2.36
N CYS A 176 7.96 2.63 -1.71
CA CYS A 176 8.85 2.87 -0.58
C CYS A 176 8.51 1.98 0.61
N VAL A 177 7.24 1.87 0.97
CA VAL A 177 6.76 1.06 2.09
C VAL A 177 7.07 -0.41 1.89
N VAL A 178 6.75 -0.95 0.71
CA VAL A 178 6.98 -2.38 0.42
C VAL A 178 8.47 -2.69 0.37
N LYS A 179 9.28 -1.84 -0.29
CA LYS A 179 10.74 -2.06 -0.35
C LYS A 179 11.39 -1.96 1.03
N ASP A 180 10.96 -1.04 1.89
CA ASP A 180 11.55 -0.83 3.22
C ASP A 180 10.95 -1.72 4.32
N TRP A 181 9.91 -2.52 4.03
CA TRP A 181 9.20 -3.34 5.00
C TRP A 181 10.12 -4.15 5.90
N HIS A 182 11.05 -4.89 5.30
CA HIS A 182 12.00 -5.74 6.01
C HIS A 182 12.97 -4.94 6.89
N LEU A 183 13.31 -3.71 6.49
CA LEU A 183 14.14 -2.81 7.30
C LEU A 183 13.37 -2.34 8.54
N MET A 184 12.07 -2.04 8.40
CA MET A 184 11.22 -1.69 9.55
C MET A 184 11.08 -2.86 10.52
N LEU A 185 10.94 -4.09 10.03
CA LEU A 185 10.94 -5.29 10.90
C LEU A 185 12.28 -5.47 11.62
N LYS A 186 13.41 -5.25 10.94
CA LYS A 186 14.73 -5.28 11.58
C LYS A 186 14.85 -4.24 12.68
N LYS A 187 14.31 -3.03 12.48
CA LYS A 187 14.27 -1.98 13.51
C LYS A 187 13.43 -2.37 14.72
N LEU A 188 12.35 -3.12 14.52
CA LEU A 188 11.53 -3.66 15.60
C LEU A 188 12.28 -4.75 16.40
N ASP A 189 13.03 -5.61 15.71
CA ASP A 189 13.88 -6.61 16.35
C ASP A 189 15.00 -5.96 17.17
N GLU A 190 15.67 -4.93 16.63
CA GLU A 190 16.63 -4.10 17.36
C GLU A 190 15.99 -3.49 18.61
N ALA A 191 14.77 -2.93 18.48
CA ALA A 191 14.05 -2.36 19.61
C ALA A 191 13.76 -3.40 20.71
N SER A 192 13.37 -4.61 20.32
CA SER A 192 13.04 -5.71 21.24
C SER A 192 14.25 -6.21 22.02
N LEU A 193 15.44 -6.18 21.41
CA LEU A 193 16.71 -6.54 22.06
C LEU A 193 17.20 -5.46 23.02
N SER A 194 16.93 -4.20 22.72
CA SER A 194 17.30 -3.04 23.55
C SER A 194 16.35 -2.79 24.72
N VAL A 195 15.36 -3.65 24.95
CA VAL A 195 14.55 -3.65 26.18
C VAL A 195 15.47 -4.09 27.34
N ILE A 196 16.08 -3.11 27.99
CA ILE A 196 16.82 -3.29 29.26
C ILE A 196 15.77 -3.65 30.32
N PRO A 197 16.01 -4.68 31.17
CA PRO A 197 15.14 -4.94 32.30
C PRO A 197 15.12 -3.69 33.18
N VAL A 198 13.97 -3.01 33.23
CA VAL A 198 13.78 -1.88 34.13
C VAL A 198 14.03 -2.41 35.55
N LEU A 199 15.13 -1.96 36.16
CA LEU A 199 15.45 -2.22 37.57
C LEU A 199 14.42 -1.47 38.42
N ASP A 200 13.30 -2.13 38.70
CA ASP A 200 12.50 -2.10 39.94
C ASP A 200 12.45 -0.77 40.74
N GLN A 201 12.37 0.37 40.05
CA GLN A 201 12.24 1.66 40.69
C GLN A 201 11.00 2.37 40.14
N GLU A 202 9.93 2.17 40.91
CA GLU A 202 8.74 3.02 41.07
C GLU A 202 7.42 2.61 40.38
N LYS A 203 6.60 1.95 41.21
CA LYS A 203 5.20 2.28 41.57
C LYS A 203 4.09 2.13 40.52
N ASP A 204 3.28 1.12 40.76
CA ASP A 204 1.81 1.21 40.89
C ASP A 204 1.11 2.27 40.03
N THR A 205 1.01 1.98 38.74
CA THR A 205 -0.11 2.44 37.91
C THR A 205 -0.83 1.24 37.32
N TRP A 206 -2.12 1.20 37.65
CA TRP A 206 -3.09 0.13 37.50
C TRP A 206 -3.15 -0.49 36.09
N ILE A 207 -2.86 -1.79 36.00
CA ILE A 207 -3.30 -2.69 34.91
C ILE A 207 -4.00 -3.88 35.60
N PRO A 208 -5.14 -4.37 35.10
CA PRO A 208 -5.87 -5.45 35.76
C PRO A 208 -4.98 -6.69 35.85
N VAL A 209 -4.80 -7.19 37.06
CA VAL A 209 -4.12 -8.46 37.32
C VAL A 209 -4.83 -9.53 36.48
N SER A 210 -4.07 -10.25 35.65
CA SER A 210 -4.60 -11.45 35.00
C SER A 210 -5.19 -12.38 36.07
N ARG A 211 -6.24 -13.15 35.73
CA ARG A 211 -6.99 -14.03 36.66
C ARG A 211 -6.13 -15.09 37.39
N THR A 212 -4.83 -15.15 37.09
CA THR A 212 -3.85 -16.11 37.65
C THR A 212 -3.03 -15.53 38.81
N GLY A 213 -3.18 -14.25 39.18
CA GLY A 213 -2.55 -13.68 40.38
C GLY A 213 -1.02 -13.51 40.31
N MET A 214 -0.41 -13.70 39.14
CA MET A 214 0.99 -13.37 38.89
C MET A 214 1.05 -12.02 38.18
N THR A 215 1.78 -11.05 38.74
CA THR A 215 2.22 -9.86 38.00
C THR A 215 3.18 -10.32 36.92
N PRO A 216 2.83 -10.21 35.63
CA PRO A 216 3.74 -10.56 34.55
C PRO A 216 5.00 -9.69 34.63
N ASP A 217 6.16 -10.25 34.26
CA ASP A 217 7.35 -9.44 34.05
C ASP A 217 7.03 -8.43 32.93
N ARG A 218 6.90 -7.14 33.29
CA ARG A 218 6.57 -6.06 32.36
C ARG A 218 7.50 -6.07 31.14
N ASN A 219 8.77 -6.44 31.32
CA ASN A 219 9.72 -6.52 30.22
C ASN A 219 9.39 -7.65 29.25
N GLN A 220 8.87 -8.77 29.75
CA GLN A 220 8.46 -9.91 28.93
C GLN A 220 7.18 -9.58 28.16
N GLU A 221 6.18 -8.97 28.78
CA GLU A 221 4.96 -8.53 28.09
C GLU A 221 5.25 -7.54 26.96
N GLN A 222 6.16 -6.59 27.18
CA GLN A 222 6.58 -5.63 26.16
C GLN A 222 7.27 -6.32 24.97
N LYS A 223 8.18 -7.27 25.25
CA LYS A 223 8.82 -8.07 24.19
C LYS A 223 7.79 -8.90 23.44
N ASP A 224 6.85 -9.53 24.15
CA ASP A 224 5.78 -10.32 23.56
C ASP A 224 4.88 -9.45 22.68
N PHE A 225 4.60 -8.21 23.09
CA PHE A 225 3.86 -7.24 22.28
C PHE A 225 4.62 -6.87 20.98
N LEU A 226 5.92 -6.57 21.06
CA LEU A 226 6.71 -6.24 19.86
C LEU A 226 6.78 -7.45 18.90
N VAL A 227 6.92 -8.66 19.44
CA VAL A 227 6.83 -9.90 18.65
C VAL A 227 5.44 -10.08 18.04
N TRP A 228 4.39 -9.77 18.80
CA TRP A 228 3.01 -9.83 18.34
C TRP A 228 2.77 -8.89 17.15
N LEU A 229 3.30 -7.66 17.18
CA LEU A 229 3.15 -6.71 16.06
C LEU A 229 3.63 -7.27 14.72
N LYS A 230 4.83 -7.86 14.68
CA LYS A 230 5.40 -8.44 13.44
C LYS A 230 4.72 -9.74 13.01
N ASN A 231 3.97 -10.40 13.88
CA ASN A 231 3.20 -11.60 13.58
C ASN A 231 1.83 -11.28 12.94
N ASN A 232 1.83 -10.44 11.90
CA ASN A 232 0.65 -10.03 11.12
C ASN A 232 -0.44 -9.27 11.91
N ASN A 233 -0.09 -8.63 13.02
CA ASN A 233 -1.03 -7.79 13.77
C ASN A 233 -0.88 -6.30 13.46
N PHE A 234 0.24 -5.90 12.86
CA PHE A 234 0.50 -4.52 12.47
C PHE A 234 1.08 -4.43 11.06
N VAL A 235 0.50 -3.54 10.26
CA VAL A 235 1.01 -3.14 8.95
C VAL A 235 1.90 -1.93 9.15
N PHE A 236 3.21 -2.15 9.22
CA PHE A 236 4.24 -1.12 9.22
C PHE A 236 4.27 -0.35 7.90
N LEU A 237 4.08 0.97 8.00
CA LEU A 237 4.05 1.91 6.88
C LEU A 237 5.14 2.98 6.97
N GLY A 238 5.71 3.21 8.15
CA GLY A 238 6.80 4.19 8.29
C GLY A 238 7.60 4.00 9.56
N TYR A 239 8.78 4.58 9.58
CA TYR A 239 9.68 4.54 10.73
C TYR A 239 10.48 5.83 10.84
N GLN A 240 10.68 6.30 12.08
CA GLN A 240 11.59 7.39 12.44
C GLN A 240 12.44 6.98 13.64
N GLU A 241 13.67 7.48 13.69
CA GLU A 241 14.58 7.31 14.81
C GLU A 241 14.96 8.68 15.37
N TYR A 242 14.80 8.85 16.67
CA TYR A 242 15.26 10.03 17.40
C TYR A 242 16.41 9.63 18.31
N ILE A 243 17.44 10.46 18.38
CA ILE A 243 18.65 10.22 19.18
C ILE A 243 18.86 11.43 20.08
N ALA A 244 19.32 11.20 21.31
CA ALA A 244 19.68 12.27 22.23
C ALA A 244 20.79 13.14 21.61
N GLY A 245 20.48 14.43 21.45
CA GLY A 245 21.45 15.44 21.07
C GLY A 245 22.33 15.87 22.25
N LYS A 246 23.23 16.84 22.00
CA LYS A 246 24.15 17.37 23.02
C LYS A 246 23.44 18.00 24.24
N ASP A 247 22.21 18.46 24.06
CA ASP A 247 21.39 19.09 25.10
C ASP A 247 20.38 18.11 25.71
N GLU A 248 20.61 16.79 25.59
CA GLU A 248 19.72 15.70 26.03
C GLU A 248 18.32 15.69 25.38
N LYS A 249 18.07 16.61 24.44
CA LYS A 249 16.85 16.63 23.63
C LYS A 249 16.95 15.63 22.49
N LEU A 250 15.88 14.85 22.32
CA LEU A 250 15.73 13.93 21.19
C LEU A 250 15.60 14.69 19.87
N VAL A 251 16.49 14.39 18.93
CA VAL A 251 16.51 14.96 17.57
C VAL A 251 16.25 13.85 16.56
N CYS A 252 15.36 14.11 15.59
CA CYS A 252 15.06 13.16 14.52
C CYS A 252 16.27 12.98 13.60
N ASP A 253 16.71 11.74 13.40
CA ASP A 253 17.71 11.37 12.40
C ASP A 253 17.01 11.03 11.08
N GLY A 254 16.61 12.06 10.33
CA GLY A 254 15.87 11.90 9.08
C GLY A 254 16.56 11.06 8.00
N LYS A 255 17.86 10.76 8.15
CA LYS A 255 18.58 9.84 7.25
C LYS A 255 18.18 8.37 7.47
N LYS A 256 17.58 8.06 8.61
CA LYS A 256 17.12 6.71 8.98
C LYS A 256 15.62 6.52 8.77
N ASP A 257 14.93 7.51 8.21
CA ASP A 257 13.51 7.43 7.93
C ASP A 257 13.23 6.35 6.87
N LEU A 258 12.20 5.54 7.12
CA LEU A 258 11.78 4.46 6.22
C LEU A 258 10.30 4.62 5.84
N GLY A 259 9.92 4.02 4.72
CA GLY A 259 8.53 3.97 4.25
C GLY A 259 7.95 5.36 4.01
N LEU A 260 6.81 5.65 4.63
CA LEU A 260 6.10 6.93 4.51
C LEU A 260 6.88 8.13 5.06
N MET A 261 7.78 7.92 6.02
CA MET A 261 8.57 8.99 6.62
C MET A 261 9.65 9.48 5.65
N ARG A 262 10.22 8.56 4.86
CA ARG A 262 11.18 8.87 3.80
C ARG A 262 10.60 9.73 2.66
N VAL A 263 9.29 9.63 2.42
CA VAL A 263 8.59 10.44 1.40
C VAL A 263 8.02 11.75 1.94
N GLY A 264 8.44 12.15 3.15
CA GLY A 264 8.18 13.48 3.70
C GLY A 264 6.94 13.61 4.58
N GLN A 265 6.32 12.51 5.02
CA GLN A 265 5.36 12.59 6.11
C GLN A 265 6.10 12.82 7.43
N SER A 266 5.66 13.80 8.22
CA SER A 266 6.26 14.12 9.51
C SER A 266 5.18 14.57 10.49
N THR A 267 5.34 14.20 11.75
CA THR A 267 4.43 14.55 12.84
C THR A 267 5.24 14.94 14.07
N LEU A 268 4.70 15.87 14.86
CA LEU A 268 5.27 16.25 16.15
C LEU A 268 4.53 15.49 17.25
N ILE A 269 5.20 14.48 17.80
CA ILE A 269 4.69 13.72 18.95
C ILE A 269 5.48 14.14 20.20
N PRO A 270 4.82 14.79 21.17
CA PRO A 270 5.43 15.10 22.45
C PRO A 270 5.51 13.82 23.29
N SER A 271 6.64 13.12 23.25
CA SER A 271 6.84 11.83 23.90
C SER A 271 7.52 11.91 25.28
N ALA A 272 7.96 13.09 25.74
CA ALA A 272 8.79 13.24 26.93
C ALA A 272 8.22 12.51 28.17
N ASN A 273 6.92 12.69 28.44
CA ASN A 273 6.23 12.11 29.60
C ASN A 273 5.56 10.75 29.34
N LEU A 274 5.74 10.17 28.15
CA LEU A 274 5.20 8.85 27.83
C LEU A 274 6.09 7.74 28.40
N ASP A 275 5.51 6.56 28.60
CA ASP A 275 6.22 5.37 29.06
C ASP A 275 7.27 4.88 28.05
N TYR A 276 8.04 3.87 28.46
CA TYR A 276 9.04 3.16 27.64
C TYR A 276 8.48 2.74 26.27
N LEU A 277 7.31 2.10 26.30
CA LEU A 277 6.56 1.64 25.15
C LEU A 277 5.19 2.33 25.20
N TYR A 278 4.80 2.96 24.10
CA TYR A 278 3.49 3.59 24.02
C TYR A 278 2.87 3.39 22.64
N ILE A 279 1.54 3.48 22.60
CA ILE A 279 0.75 3.46 21.37
C ILE A 279 -0.12 4.70 21.40
N LEU A 280 -0.10 5.46 20.32
CA LEU A 280 -0.99 6.59 20.13
C LEU A 280 -1.52 6.64 18.71
N ARG A 281 -2.66 7.29 18.53
CA ARG A 281 -3.17 7.64 17.21
C ARG A 281 -2.47 8.92 16.77
N SER A 282 -1.74 8.87 15.66
CA SER A 282 -1.12 10.06 15.08
C SER A 282 -2.14 10.88 14.29
N ASP A 283 -1.76 12.11 13.97
CA ASP A 283 -2.46 13.02 13.06
C ASP A 283 -2.19 12.70 11.57
N LEU A 284 -1.28 11.75 11.30
CA LEU A 284 -0.93 11.34 9.94
C LEU A 284 -1.97 10.39 9.36
N ILE A 285 -2.52 10.75 8.20
CA ILE A 285 -3.40 9.88 7.43
C ILE A 285 -2.54 9.05 6.46
N SER A 286 -2.73 7.73 6.50
CA SER A 286 -2.05 6.84 5.56
C SER A 286 -2.54 7.07 4.13
N ILE A 287 -1.58 7.13 3.20
CA ILE A 287 -1.85 7.13 1.75
C ILE A 287 -1.67 5.73 1.14
N VAL A 288 -1.24 4.75 1.94
CA VAL A 288 -1.02 3.35 1.57
C VAL A 288 -2.06 2.45 2.25
N HIS A 289 -2.54 1.43 1.55
CA HIS A 289 -3.57 0.47 1.97
C HIS A 289 -4.96 1.09 2.15
N ARG A 290 -5.17 1.89 3.20
CA ARG A 290 -6.44 2.58 3.48
C ARG A 290 -6.23 3.99 4.03
N ARG A 291 -7.11 4.92 3.65
CA ARG A 291 -7.10 6.34 4.07
C ARG A 291 -7.68 6.49 5.47
N THR A 292 -6.85 6.21 6.48
CA THR A 292 -7.20 6.40 7.90
C THR A 292 -6.00 6.94 8.66
N TYR A 293 -6.25 7.47 9.86
CA TYR A 293 -5.19 7.89 10.77
C TYR A 293 -4.33 6.70 11.16
N MET A 294 -3.02 6.90 11.13
CA MET A 294 -2.04 5.90 11.52
C MET A 294 -1.93 5.82 13.03
N ASN A 295 -1.52 4.66 13.52
CA ASN A 295 -1.02 4.51 14.87
C ASN A 295 0.49 4.75 14.85
N CYS A 296 0.99 5.39 15.91
CA CYS A 296 2.40 5.49 16.22
C CYS A 296 2.70 4.62 17.44
N ILE A 297 3.66 3.73 17.28
CA ILE A 297 4.20 2.90 18.36
C ILE A 297 5.60 3.42 18.65
N GLY A 298 5.81 3.95 19.84
CA GLY A 298 7.12 4.43 20.27
C GLY A 298 7.80 3.47 21.22
N VAL A 299 9.10 3.25 21.02
CA VAL A 299 9.96 2.45 21.88
C VAL A 299 11.18 3.29 22.26
N LYS A 300 11.31 3.62 23.53
CA LYS A 300 12.45 4.36 24.08
C LYS A 300 13.58 3.42 24.47
N GLU A 301 14.82 3.87 24.33
CA GLU A 301 15.99 3.23 24.92
C GLU A 301 16.59 4.18 25.95
N PHE A 302 17.08 3.60 27.03
CA PHE A 302 17.62 4.32 28.17
C PHE A 302 19.11 3.98 28.36
N ASP A 303 19.89 4.91 28.89
CA ASP A 303 21.23 4.62 29.40
C ASP A 303 21.17 4.03 30.83
N ASP A 304 22.34 3.70 31.37
CA ASP A 304 22.49 3.17 32.74
C ASP A 304 22.04 4.16 33.83
N GLN A 305 21.83 5.43 33.48
CA GLN A 305 21.37 6.49 34.37
C GLN A 305 19.85 6.74 34.26
N GLY A 306 19.16 6.03 33.36
CA GLY A 306 17.73 6.18 33.12
C GLY A 306 17.36 7.37 32.22
N ASN A 307 18.32 7.94 31.49
CA ASN A 307 18.04 8.99 30.49
C ASN A 307 17.71 8.37 29.13
N VAL A 308 16.75 8.96 28.41
CA VAL A 308 16.38 8.48 27.07
C VAL A 308 17.46 8.83 26.05
N VAL A 309 18.15 7.82 25.53
CA VAL A 309 19.22 7.99 24.52
C VAL A 309 18.72 7.84 23.09
N LYS A 310 17.63 7.09 22.90
CA LYS A 310 17.03 6.83 21.59
C LYS A 310 15.54 6.63 21.71
N GLU A 311 14.79 7.02 20.69
CA GLU A 311 13.38 6.70 20.56
C GLU A 311 13.10 6.24 19.12
N ARG A 312 12.56 5.02 18.99
CA ARG A 312 12.12 4.47 17.71
C ARG A 312 10.62 4.63 17.59
N ARG A 313 10.16 5.23 16.50
CA ARG A 313 8.74 5.42 16.20
C ARG A 313 8.37 4.61 14.97
N PHE A 314 7.43 3.70 15.14
CA PHE A 314 6.84 2.91 14.06
C PHE A 314 5.45 3.47 13.74
N PHE A 315 5.18 3.71 12.47
CA PHE A 315 3.89 4.21 11.99
C PHE A 315 3.22 3.15 11.15
N GLY A 316 1.91 2.99 11.31
CA GLY A 316 1.20 1.95 10.59
C GLY A 316 -0.25 1.77 11.01
N LEU A 317 -0.81 0.63 10.61
CA LEU A 317 -2.21 0.29 10.83
C LEU A 317 -2.29 -1.07 11.52
N PHE A 318 -3.11 -1.18 12.57
CA PHE A 318 -3.49 -2.51 13.06
C PHE A 318 -4.33 -3.22 12.00
N THR A 319 -4.19 -4.55 11.94
CA THR A 319 -5.10 -5.37 11.12
C THR A 319 -6.48 -5.36 11.74
N SER A 320 -7.54 -5.63 10.96
CA SER A 320 -8.91 -5.62 11.50
C SER A 320 -9.10 -6.56 12.69
N VAL A 321 -8.38 -7.69 12.71
CA VAL A 321 -8.39 -8.65 13.83
C VAL A 321 -7.69 -8.07 15.06
N ALA A 322 -6.58 -7.36 14.86
CA ALA A 322 -5.84 -6.70 15.92
C ALA A 322 -6.59 -5.50 16.51
N GLU A 323 -7.29 -4.71 15.68
CA GLU A 323 -8.12 -3.58 16.15
C GLU A 323 -9.19 -4.04 17.15
N VAL A 324 -9.87 -5.17 16.88
CA VAL A 324 -10.86 -5.72 17.80
C VAL A 324 -10.23 -6.16 19.13
N LYS A 325 -9.11 -6.89 19.08
CA LYS A 325 -8.42 -7.36 20.29
C LYS A 325 -7.89 -6.22 21.16
N ILE A 326 -7.35 -5.18 20.53
CA ILE A 326 -6.88 -3.99 21.25
C ILE A 326 -8.05 -3.27 21.89
N PHE A 327 -9.17 -3.12 21.19
CA PHE A 327 -10.37 -2.50 21.75
C PHE A 327 -10.92 -3.25 22.98
N GLU A 328 -10.82 -4.59 22.99
CA GLU A 328 -11.21 -5.43 24.13
C GLU A 328 -10.25 -5.35 25.33
N LEU A 329 -8.98 -5.00 25.11
CA LEU A 329 -7.95 -4.89 26.17
C LEU A 329 -7.93 -3.54 26.89
N PHE A 330 -8.51 -2.49 26.29
CA PHE A 330 -8.51 -1.12 26.81
C PHE A 330 -9.89 -0.64 27.32
N GLN A 331 -10.82 -1.56 27.65
CA GLN A 331 -12.04 -1.29 28.43
C GLN A 331 -11.92 -1.86 29.85
#